data_AF-A0A522D5V8-F1
#
_entry.id   AF-A0A522D5V8-F1
#
_cell.length_a   1.000
_cell.length_b   1.000
_cell.length_c   1.000
_cell.angle_alpha   90.00
_cell.angle_beta   90.00
_cell.angle_gamma   90.00
#
_symmetry.space_group_name_H-M   'P 1'
#
loop_
_entity.id
_entity.type
_entity.pdbx_description
1 polymer ?
#
loop_
_entity_poly.entity_id
_entity_poly.type
_entity_poly.pdbx_seq_one_letter_code
_entity_poly.pdbx_strand_id
1 'polypeptide(L)'
;MKRHWKKLALLAVLVAAAVAVRLAGLDEYLSFEALKANRGALKAYVDAHLVSMAAVFIGVYAASVTLSVPGAWLLTIAGGFLFGAFGGTVLVNAGATAGATGAFLTARYVLGGWMQGRWGEKLAAFNEEIARNGISYLFTLRLIPVFPFFLVNFLVGLTRVPLGTFVWTTSIGIIPGSFVYAYAGSRLVTLESPGDIVSPGILLALALLGLLAALPAIVEKLRKRK
;
A
#
# COMPACT_ATOMS: atom_id res chain seq x y z
N MET A 1 -5.82 -28.34 12.85
CA MET A 1 -7.16 -27.69 12.83
C MET A 1 -7.21 -26.25 13.36
N LYS A 2 -6.38 -25.81 14.32
CA LYS A 2 -6.42 -24.44 14.91
C LYS A 2 -5.95 -23.26 14.02
N ARG A 3 -5.71 -23.44 12.71
CA ARG A 3 -5.10 -22.42 11.83
C ARG A 3 -6.07 -21.74 10.85
N HIS A 4 -7.26 -22.31 10.64
CA HIS A 4 -8.24 -21.77 9.69
C HIS A 4 -9.19 -20.73 10.30
N TRP A 5 -9.41 -20.75 11.63
CA TRP A 5 -10.35 -19.83 12.28
C TRP A 5 -9.99 -18.35 12.11
N LYS A 6 -8.70 -17.99 12.11
CA LYS A 6 -8.25 -16.60 11.85
C LYS A 6 -8.54 -16.15 10.41
N LYS A 7 -8.41 -17.07 9.44
CA LYS A 7 -8.77 -16.81 8.04
C LYS A 7 -10.28 -16.68 7.87
N LEU A 8 -11.04 -17.53 8.57
CA LEU A 8 -12.50 -17.48 8.62
C LEU A 8 -13.00 -16.21 9.32
N ALA A 9 -12.33 -15.76 10.38
CA ALA A 9 -12.65 -14.51 11.07
C ALA A 9 -12.36 -13.29 10.20
N LEU A 10 -11.20 -13.23 9.52
CA LEU A 10 -10.90 -12.16 8.57
C LEU A 10 -11.90 -12.15 7.40
N LEU A 11 -12.20 -13.32 6.85
CA LEU A 11 -13.20 -13.46 5.79
C LEU A 11 -14.58 -13.03 6.28
N ALA A 12 -14.97 -13.40 7.50
CA ALA A 12 -16.23 -12.99 8.10
C ALA A 12 -16.30 -11.48 8.33
N VAL A 13 -15.20 -10.83 8.74
CA VAL A 13 -15.14 -9.37 8.88
C VAL A 13 -15.24 -8.68 7.51
N LEU A 14 -14.54 -9.17 6.49
CA LEU A 14 -14.61 -8.61 5.14
C LEU A 14 -16.01 -8.80 4.53
N VAL A 15 -16.62 -9.96 4.72
CA VAL A 15 -18.00 -10.26 4.30
C VAL A 15 -18.98 -9.39 5.07
N ALA A 16 -18.83 -9.25 6.39
CA ALA A 16 -19.69 -8.38 7.20
C ALA A 16 -19.58 -6.91 6.78
N ALA A 17 -18.37 -6.43 6.46
CA ALA A 17 -18.18 -5.08 5.93
C ALA A 17 -18.83 -4.91 4.55
N ALA A 18 -18.66 -5.86 3.64
CA ALA A 18 -19.29 -5.83 2.32
C ALA A 18 -20.83 -5.89 2.41
N VAL A 19 -21.36 -6.73 3.30
CA VAL A 19 -22.80 -6.83 3.58
C VAL A 19 -23.31 -5.55 4.23
N ALA A 20 -22.59 -4.96 5.18
CA ALA A 20 -22.97 -3.69 5.79
C ALA A 20 -23.02 -2.55 4.77
N VAL A 21 -22.05 -2.49 3.84
CA VAL A 21 -22.07 -1.54 2.71
C VAL A 21 -23.31 -1.74 1.84
N ARG A 22 -23.65 -2.99 1.51
CA ARG A 22 -24.82 -3.31 0.67
C ARG A 22 -26.14 -3.01 1.38
N LEU A 23 -26.25 -3.34 2.66
CA LEU A 23 -27.45 -3.10 3.48
C LEU A 23 -27.66 -1.61 3.76
N ALA A 24 -26.59 -0.82 3.82
CA ALA A 24 -26.66 0.63 3.98
C ALA A 24 -26.97 1.38 2.68
N GLY A 25 -27.13 0.69 1.54
CA GLY A 25 -27.34 1.30 0.22
C GLY A 25 -26.15 2.13 -0.26
N LEU A 26 -24.98 1.95 0.35
CA LEU A 26 -23.78 2.73 0.04
C LEU A 26 -23.21 2.38 -1.33
N ASP A 27 -23.63 1.27 -1.94
CA ASP A 27 -23.23 0.85 -3.28
C ASP A 27 -23.66 1.85 -4.36
N GLU A 28 -24.83 2.50 -4.23
CA GLU A 28 -25.27 3.54 -5.16
C GLU A 28 -24.40 4.81 -5.02
N TYR A 29 -24.05 5.19 -3.79
CA TYR A 29 -23.21 6.36 -3.49
C TYR A 29 -21.71 6.15 -3.77
N LEU A 30 -21.24 4.90 -3.74
CA LEU A 30 -19.87 4.49 -4.07
C LEU A 30 -19.68 4.21 -5.56
N SER A 31 -20.73 4.32 -6.37
CA SER A 31 -20.62 4.22 -7.82
C SER A 31 -19.74 5.35 -8.38
N PHE A 32 -19.03 5.06 -9.46
CA PHE A 32 -18.12 6.03 -10.09
C PHE A 32 -18.84 7.32 -10.48
N GLU A 33 -20.06 7.20 -11.02
CA GLU A 33 -20.90 8.33 -11.40
C GLU A 33 -21.39 9.11 -10.17
N ALA A 34 -21.83 8.44 -9.09
CA ALA A 34 -22.23 9.13 -7.87
C ALA A 34 -21.08 9.86 -7.19
N LEU A 35 -19.87 9.26 -7.17
CA LEU A 35 -18.67 9.91 -6.63
C LEU A 35 -18.33 11.17 -7.41
N LYS A 36 -18.39 11.14 -8.75
CA LYS A 36 -18.20 12.33 -9.59
C LYS A 36 -19.26 13.39 -9.34
N ALA A 37 -20.54 13.01 -9.37
CA ALA A 37 -21.66 13.93 -9.20
C ALA A 37 -21.63 14.63 -7.84
N ASN A 38 -21.21 13.92 -6.79
CA ASN A 38 -21.16 14.43 -5.42
C ASN A 38 -19.78 14.94 -4.98
N ARG A 39 -18.80 15.04 -5.89
CA ARG A 39 -17.43 15.43 -5.55
C ARG A 39 -17.35 16.75 -4.77
N GLY A 40 -18.12 17.75 -5.19
CA GLY A 40 -18.17 19.06 -4.54
C GLY A 40 -18.67 18.96 -3.08
N ALA A 41 -19.76 18.23 -2.87
CA ALA A 41 -20.34 18.01 -1.53
C ALA A 41 -19.40 17.19 -0.63
N LEU A 42 -18.80 16.12 -1.16
CA LEU A 42 -17.83 15.30 -0.45
C LEU A 42 -16.60 16.12 -0.04
N LYS A 43 -16.08 16.94 -0.96
CA LYS A 43 -14.94 17.81 -0.68
C LYS A 43 -15.29 18.84 0.39
N ALA A 44 -16.46 19.50 0.30
CA ALA A 44 -16.90 20.45 1.32
C ALA A 44 -17.03 19.79 2.71
N TYR A 45 -17.55 18.55 2.76
CA TYR A 45 -17.64 17.80 4.00
C TYR A 45 -16.26 17.46 4.59
N VAL A 46 -15.33 16.98 3.75
CA VAL A 46 -13.95 16.70 4.15
C VAL A 46 -13.26 17.96 4.65
N ASP A 47 -13.40 19.08 3.94
CA ASP A 47 -12.79 20.35 4.34
C ASP A 47 -13.35 20.85 5.69
N ALA A 48 -14.65 20.64 5.95
CA ALA A 48 -15.28 20.98 7.23
C ALA A 48 -14.87 20.04 8.39
N HIS A 49 -14.49 18.79 8.10
CA HIS A 49 -14.24 17.73 9.10
C HIS A 49 -12.81 17.17 9.00
N LEU A 50 -11.87 17.97 8.50
CA LEU A 50 -10.56 17.52 7.98
C LEU A 50 -9.82 16.59 8.92
N VAL A 51 -9.70 16.95 10.20
CA VAL A 51 -8.96 16.16 11.20
C VAL A 51 -9.61 14.79 11.42
N SER A 52 -10.93 14.75 11.59
CA SER A 52 -11.65 13.50 11.82
C SER A 52 -11.62 12.59 10.58
N MET A 53 -11.81 13.15 9.39
CA MET A 53 -11.77 12.41 8.13
C MET A 53 -10.36 11.88 7.84
N ALA A 54 -9.32 12.68 8.11
CA ALA A 54 -7.93 12.24 8.01
C ALA A 54 -7.62 11.10 9.00
N ALA A 55 -8.06 11.21 10.25
CA ALA A 55 -7.86 10.18 11.27
C ALA A 55 -8.57 8.86 10.90
N VAL A 56 -9.82 8.94 10.45
CA VAL A 56 -10.59 7.77 9.97
C VAL A 56 -9.88 7.15 8.76
N PHE A 57 -9.47 7.96 7.79
CA PHE A 57 -8.76 7.48 6.60
C PHE A 57 -7.46 6.76 6.97
N ILE A 58 -6.62 7.36 7.82
CA ILE A 58 -5.38 6.75 8.31
C ILE A 58 -5.68 5.42 9.01
N GLY A 59 -6.70 5.38 9.88
CA GLY A 59 -7.10 4.19 10.61
C GLY A 59 -7.55 3.05 9.70
N VAL A 60 -8.42 3.36 8.72
CA VAL A 60 -8.90 2.39 7.71
C VAL A 60 -7.73 1.87 6.88
N TYR A 61 -6.86 2.76 6.41
CA TYR A 61 -5.69 2.39 5.60
C TYR A 61 -4.73 1.49 6.42
N ALA A 62 -4.42 1.89 7.65
CA ALA A 62 -3.52 1.13 8.53
C ALA A 62 -4.09 -0.25 8.86
N ALA A 63 -5.39 -0.35 9.13
CA ALA A 63 -6.07 -1.62 9.35
C ALA A 63 -6.03 -2.51 8.10
N SER A 64 -6.37 -1.96 6.93
CA SER A 64 -6.32 -2.68 5.65
C SER A 64 -4.94 -3.26 5.36
N VAL A 65 -3.88 -2.47 5.53
CA VAL A 65 -2.50 -2.93 5.31
C VAL A 65 -2.05 -3.92 6.37
N THR A 66 -2.37 -3.70 7.64
CA THR A 66 -2.04 -4.62 8.74
C THR A 66 -2.63 -6.00 8.48
N LEU A 67 -3.89 -6.03 8.05
CA LEU A 67 -4.62 -7.25 7.69
C LEU A 67 -4.20 -7.83 6.33
N SER A 68 -3.23 -7.20 5.65
CA SER A 68 -2.70 -7.62 4.35
C SER A 68 -3.79 -7.76 3.27
N VAL A 69 -4.82 -6.91 3.34
CA VAL A 69 -5.90 -6.86 2.35
C VAL A 69 -5.32 -6.37 1.01
N PRO A 70 -5.42 -7.16 -0.08
CA PRO A 70 -5.02 -6.69 -1.40
C PRO A 70 -5.89 -5.51 -1.84
N GLY A 71 -5.32 -4.59 -2.64
CA GLY A 71 -6.08 -3.46 -3.17
C GLY A 71 -5.84 -2.11 -2.49
N ALA A 72 -4.77 -1.96 -1.71
CA ALA A 72 -4.41 -0.67 -1.10
C ALA A 72 -4.31 0.51 -2.11
N TRP A 73 -4.05 0.22 -3.39
CA TRP A 73 -4.06 1.22 -4.46
C TRP A 73 -5.43 1.91 -4.62
N LEU A 74 -6.55 1.22 -4.36
CA LEU A 74 -7.89 1.82 -4.35
C LEU A 74 -8.04 2.84 -3.23
N LEU A 75 -7.55 2.52 -2.03
CA LEU A 75 -7.54 3.44 -0.89
C LEU A 75 -6.64 4.65 -1.17
N THR A 76 -5.52 4.47 -1.87
CA THR A 76 -4.65 5.57 -2.28
C THR A 76 -5.32 6.52 -3.27
N ILE A 77 -6.05 5.99 -4.25
CA ILE A 77 -6.87 6.77 -5.18
C ILE A 77 -7.97 7.51 -4.42
N ALA A 78 -8.67 6.85 -3.51
CA ALA A 78 -9.70 7.48 -2.67
C ALA A 78 -9.10 8.62 -1.82
N GLY A 79 -7.90 8.43 -1.27
CA GLY A 79 -7.16 9.48 -0.56
C GLY A 79 -6.87 10.69 -1.46
N GLY A 80 -6.44 10.44 -2.69
CA GLY A 80 -6.24 11.49 -3.71
C GLY A 80 -7.52 12.23 -4.10
N PHE A 81 -8.64 11.50 -4.20
CA PHE A 81 -9.95 12.06 -4.52
C PHE A 81 -10.48 12.97 -3.41
N LEU A 82 -10.35 12.55 -2.15
CA LEU A 82 -10.88 13.26 -0.99
C LEU A 82 -9.97 14.41 -0.53
N PHE A 83 -8.66 14.19 -0.47
CA PHE A 83 -7.70 15.13 0.15
C PHE A 83 -6.77 15.80 -0.87
N GLY A 84 -6.98 15.57 -2.17
CA GLY A 84 -6.10 16.03 -3.24
C GLY A 84 -4.80 15.23 -3.34
N ALA A 85 -3.99 15.51 -4.35
CA ALA A 85 -2.77 14.74 -4.62
C ALA A 85 -1.78 14.79 -3.44
N PHE A 86 -1.47 15.98 -2.94
CA PHE A 86 -0.48 16.15 -1.86
C PHE A 86 -1.03 15.69 -0.50
N GLY A 87 -2.21 16.17 -0.10
CA GLY A 87 -2.86 15.76 1.15
C GLY A 87 -3.11 14.26 1.20
N GLY A 88 -3.62 13.69 0.10
CA GLY A 88 -3.79 12.25 -0.07
C GLY A 88 -2.48 11.50 0.07
N THR A 89 -1.39 11.96 -0.55
CA THR A 89 -0.07 11.32 -0.42
C THR A 89 0.42 11.29 1.03
N VAL A 90 0.30 12.40 1.77
CA VAL A 90 0.73 12.49 3.17
C VAL A 90 -0.08 11.53 4.06
N LEU A 91 -1.40 11.54 3.92
CA LEU A 91 -2.28 10.69 4.72
C LEU A 91 -2.13 9.21 4.38
N VAL A 92 -1.98 8.88 3.09
CA VAL A 92 -1.63 7.54 2.62
C VAL A 92 -0.30 7.11 3.22
N ASN A 93 0.70 7.98 3.23
CA ASN A 93 2.01 7.63 3.80
C ASN A 93 1.92 7.27 5.28
N ALA A 94 1.19 8.08 6.06
CA ALA A 94 0.96 7.83 7.47
C ALA A 94 0.23 6.51 7.70
N GLY A 95 -0.91 6.28 7.02
CA GLY A 95 -1.70 5.06 7.14
C GLY A 95 -0.96 3.82 6.64
N ALA A 96 -0.29 3.90 5.50
CA ALA A 96 0.47 2.81 4.91
C ALA A 96 1.66 2.40 5.78
N THR A 97 2.38 3.37 6.34
CA THR A 97 3.53 3.11 7.22
C THR A 97 3.06 2.51 8.54
N ALA A 98 2.02 3.05 9.17
CA ALA A 98 1.43 2.49 10.38
C ALA A 98 0.94 1.06 10.16
N GLY A 99 0.22 0.81 9.06
CA GLY A 99 -0.26 -0.52 8.72
C GLY A 99 0.84 -1.51 8.34
N ALA A 100 1.87 -1.06 7.61
CA ALA A 100 3.03 -1.87 7.27
C ALA A 100 3.80 -2.27 8.52
N THR A 101 3.89 -1.37 9.50
CA THR A 101 4.46 -1.62 10.83
C THR A 101 3.66 -2.70 11.55
N GLY A 102 2.32 -2.60 11.57
CA GLY A 102 1.45 -3.64 12.14
C GLY A 102 1.64 -5.02 11.50
N ALA A 103 1.68 -5.08 10.16
CA ALA A 103 1.93 -6.31 9.42
C ALA A 103 3.33 -6.90 9.73
N PHE A 104 4.36 -6.05 9.77
CA PHE A 104 5.73 -6.43 10.11
C PHE A 104 5.84 -7.00 11.52
N LEU A 105 5.24 -6.34 12.51
CA LEU A 105 5.25 -6.78 13.91
C LEU A 105 4.48 -8.09 14.08
N THR A 106 3.36 -8.24 13.37
CA THR A 106 2.59 -9.48 13.33
C THR A 106 3.43 -10.62 12.74
N ALA A 107 4.09 -10.39 11.62
CA ALA A 107 4.99 -11.37 11.01
C ALA A 107 6.13 -11.76 11.96
N ARG A 108 6.74 -10.78 12.64
CA ARG A 108 7.87 -10.98 13.54
C ARG A 108 7.50 -11.76 14.81
N TYR A 109 6.54 -11.26 15.57
CA TYR A 109 6.29 -11.74 16.93
C TYR A 109 5.22 -12.83 16.99
N VAL A 110 4.30 -12.88 16.03
CA VAL A 110 3.22 -13.89 16.03
C VAL A 110 3.58 -15.09 15.15
N LEU A 111 4.30 -14.88 14.05
CA LEU A 111 4.52 -15.91 13.02
C LEU A 111 6.00 -16.26 12.82
N GLY A 112 6.93 -15.47 13.34
CA GLY A 112 8.36 -15.53 13.02
C GLY A 112 9.01 -16.87 13.33
N GLY A 113 8.86 -17.38 14.56
CA GLY A 113 9.47 -18.65 14.97
C GLY A 113 8.95 -19.86 14.19
N TRP A 114 7.65 -19.91 13.89
CA TRP A 114 7.05 -20.99 13.11
C TRP A 114 7.43 -20.93 11.62
N MET A 115 7.54 -19.72 11.05
CA MET A 115 7.87 -19.56 9.63
C MET A 115 9.35 -19.68 9.32
N GLN A 116 10.25 -19.20 10.18
CA GLN A 116 11.68 -19.40 9.96
C GLN A 116 12.05 -20.88 9.99
N GLY A 117 11.44 -21.67 10.88
CA GLY A 117 11.65 -23.12 10.92
C GLY A 117 11.13 -23.87 9.68
N ARG A 118 10.09 -23.35 9.00
CA ARG A 118 9.49 -24.02 7.83
C ARG A 118 9.95 -23.47 6.47
N TRP A 119 10.44 -22.23 6.42
CA TRP A 119 10.77 -21.51 5.18
C TRP A 119 12.20 -20.94 5.19
N GLY A 120 13.05 -21.35 6.15
CA GLY A 120 14.41 -20.82 6.33
C GLY A 120 15.25 -20.81 5.05
N GLU A 121 15.27 -21.91 4.29
CA GLU A 121 15.98 -21.98 3.00
C GLU A 121 15.44 -21.01 1.96
N LYS A 122 14.11 -20.85 1.87
CA LYS A 122 13.48 -19.91 0.92
C LYS A 122 13.69 -18.46 1.33
N LEU A 123 13.90 -18.19 2.62
CA LEU A 123 14.23 -16.87 3.15
C LEU A 123 15.73 -16.60 3.15
N ALA A 124 16.58 -17.60 2.92
CA ALA A 124 18.04 -17.46 2.97
C ALA A 124 18.54 -16.45 1.94
N ALA A 125 18.13 -16.60 0.68
CA ALA A 125 18.48 -15.65 -0.39
C ALA A 125 17.99 -14.21 -0.08
N PHE A 126 16.79 -14.07 0.47
CA PHE A 126 16.24 -12.75 0.84
C PHE A 126 16.99 -12.11 2.01
N ASN A 127 17.36 -12.91 3.01
CA ASN A 127 18.16 -12.47 4.15
C ASN A 127 19.59 -12.08 3.71
N GLU A 128 20.19 -12.85 2.81
CA GLU A 128 21.53 -12.57 2.27
C GLU A 128 21.53 -11.26 1.46
N GLU A 129 20.49 -11.04 0.65
CA GLU A 129 20.34 -9.82 -0.13
C GLU A 129 20.14 -8.59 0.76
N ILE A 130 19.32 -8.71 1.81
CA ILE A 130 19.19 -7.67 2.83
C ILE A 130 20.50 -7.44 3.58
N ALA A 131 21.28 -8.48 3.87
CA ALA A 131 22.56 -8.33 4.55
C ALA A 131 23.59 -7.61 3.65
N ARG A 132 23.57 -7.87 2.34
CA ARG A 132 24.47 -7.25 1.36
C ARG A 132 24.08 -5.81 1.02
N ASN A 133 22.81 -5.59 0.69
CA ASN A 133 22.31 -4.36 0.07
C ASN A 133 21.42 -3.52 1.00
N GLY A 134 21.03 -4.06 2.16
CA GLY A 134 20.41 -3.34 3.27
C GLY A 134 19.28 -2.41 2.86
N ILE A 135 19.51 -1.11 3.08
CA ILE A 135 18.57 -0.01 2.82
C ILE A 135 18.22 0.10 1.34
N SER A 136 19.21 -0.02 0.45
CA SER A 136 19.00 0.11 -1.00
C SER A 136 18.02 -0.95 -1.50
N TYR A 137 18.15 -2.19 -1.01
CA TYR A 137 17.23 -3.26 -1.36
C TYR A 137 15.80 -2.98 -0.88
N LEU A 138 15.62 -2.45 0.33
CA LEU A 138 14.30 -2.05 0.83
C LEU A 138 13.67 -0.97 -0.06
N PHE A 139 14.42 0.04 -0.49
CA PHE A 139 13.92 1.05 -1.41
C PHE A 139 13.54 0.47 -2.78
N THR A 140 14.38 -0.40 -3.34
CA THR A 140 14.08 -1.09 -4.60
C THR A 140 12.77 -1.86 -4.51
N LEU A 141 12.52 -2.58 -3.42
CA LEU A 141 11.25 -3.30 -3.20
C LEU A 141 10.02 -2.38 -3.07
N ARG A 142 10.21 -1.11 -2.67
CA ARG A 142 9.10 -0.13 -2.56
C ARG A 142 8.83 0.60 -3.87
N LEU A 143 9.86 0.86 -4.64
CA LEU A 143 9.76 1.63 -5.88
C LEU A 143 9.41 0.76 -7.09
N ILE A 144 9.78 -0.53 -7.07
CA ILE A 144 9.40 -1.45 -8.13
C ILE A 144 7.96 -1.95 -7.87
N PRO A 145 6.97 -1.60 -8.71
CA PRO A 145 5.55 -1.93 -8.49
C PRO A 145 5.21 -3.40 -8.73
N VAL A 146 6.20 -4.26 -9.02
CA VAL A 146 6.03 -5.68 -9.30
C VAL A 146 5.72 -6.48 -8.03
N PHE A 147 6.26 -6.06 -6.88
CA PHE A 147 6.09 -6.79 -5.63
C PHE A 147 4.84 -6.32 -4.89
N PRO A 148 3.93 -7.24 -4.50
CA PRO A 148 2.78 -6.85 -3.70
C PRO A 148 3.20 -6.23 -2.37
N PHE A 149 2.67 -5.03 -2.08
CA PHE A 149 3.05 -4.26 -0.89
C PHE A 149 2.91 -5.06 0.42
N PHE A 150 1.82 -5.81 0.57
CA PHE A 150 1.58 -6.67 1.74
C PHE A 150 2.63 -7.77 1.90
N LEU A 151 3.09 -8.35 0.77
CA LEU A 151 4.07 -9.43 0.77
C LEU A 151 5.42 -8.93 1.25
N VAL A 152 5.85 -7.76 0.76
CA VAL A 152 7.12 -7.12 1.19
C VAL A 152 7.10 -6.85 2.70
N ASN A 153 6.01 -6.25 3.22
CA ASN A 153 5.87 -5.97 4.66
C ASN A 153 6.03 -7.24 5.51
N PHE A 154 5.37 -8.31 5.06
CA PHE A 154 5.39 -9.59 5.74
C PHE A 154 6.78 -10.26 5.69
N LEU A 155 7.40 -10.34 4.51
CA LEU A 155 8.71 -10.96 4.32
C LEU A 155 9.79 -10.25 5.13
N VAL A 156 9.82 -8.91 5.10
CA VAL A 156 10.79 -8.14 5.87
C VAL A 156 10.57 -8.29 7.38
N GLY A 157 9.32 -8.53 7.84
CA GLY A 157 9.04 -8.89 9.23
C GLY A 157 9.67 -10.21 9.69
N LEU A 158 9.94 -11.13 8.76
CA LEU A 158 10.59 -12.42 9.05
C LEU A 158 12.13 -12.36 9.05
N THR A 159 12.73 -11.23 8.68
CA THR A 159 14.19 -11.07 8.59
C THR A 159 14.76 -10.44 9.87
N ARG A 160 16.06 -10.13 9.87
CA ARG A 160 16.74 -9.43 10.97
C ARG A 160 16.71 -7.90 10.85
N VAL A 161 15.97 -7.33 9.90
CA VAL A 161 15.90 -5.87 9.72
C VAL A 161 15.34 -5.19 10.97
N PRO A 162 16.01 -4.17 11.53
CA PRO A 162 15.48 -3.41 12.66
C PRO A 162 14.16 -2.71 12.31
N LEU A 163 13.24 -2.62 13.27
CA LEU A 163 11.94 -1.95 13.06
C LEU A 163 12.11 -0.52 12.58
N GLY A 164 13.00 0.26 13.20
CA GLY A 164 13.26 1.65 12.80
C GLY A 164 13.67 1.75 11.33
N THR A 165 14.60 0.90 10.89
CA THR A 165 15.04 0.82 9.48
C THR A 165 13.88 0.53 8.55
N PHE A 166 13.04 -0.43 8.89
CA PHE A 166 11.86 -0.76 8.10
C PHE A 166 10.87 0.42 8.02
N VAL A 167 10.60 1.09 9.14
CA VAL A 167 9.61 2.19 9.20
C VAL A 167 10.04 3.36 8.32
N TRP A 168 11.25 3.88 8.48
CA TRP A 168 11.67 5.06 7.72
C TRP A 168 11.88 4.76 6.25
N THR A 169 12.45 3.60 5.90
CA THR A 169 12.61 3.20 4.48
C THR A 169 11.26 2.97 3.81
N THR A 170 10.27 2.44 4.53
CA THR A 170 8.91 2.30 4.02
C THR A 170 8.26 3.66 3.82
N SER A 171 8.31 4.54 4.82
CA SER A 171 7.71 5.87 4.74
C SER A 171 8.30 6.65 3.57
N ILE A 172 9.62 6.71 3.41
CA ILE A 172 10.22 7.44 2.28
C ILE A 172 9.97 6.72 0.95
N GLY A 173 10.16 5.40 0.92
CA GLY A 173 10.18 4.62 -0.32
C GLY A 173 8.83 4.53 -1.02
N ILE A 174 7.72 4.68 -0.30
CA ILE A 174 6.38 4.60 -0.89
C ILE A 174 5.86 5.94 -1.39
N ILE A 175 6.51 7.08 -1.06
CA ILE A 175 6.03 8.42 -1.43
C ILE A 175 5.81 8.54 -2.94
N PRO A 176 6.78 8.18 -3.80
CA PRO A 176 6.62 8.41 -5.24
C PRO A 176 5.44 7.63 -5.83
N GLY A 177 5.32 6.33 -5.49
CA GLY A 177 4.21 5.50 -5.93
C GLY A 177 2.86 5.98 -5.36
N SER A 178 2.84 6.37 -4.08
CA SER A 178 1.64 6.90 -3.44
C SER A 178 1.17 8.19 -4.11
N PHE A 179 2.11 9.06 -4.50
CA PHE A 179 1.81 10.30 -5.21
C PHE A 179 1.21 10.03 -6.59
N VAL A 180 1.74 9.09 -7.36
CA VAL A 180 1.18 8.75 -8.68
C VAL A 180 -0.29 8.34 -8.57
N TYR A 181 -0.62 7.45 -7.63
CA TYR A 181 -2.00 7.01 -7.42
C TYR A 181 -2.90 8.09 -6.79
N ALA A 182 -2.39 8.87 -5.84
CA ALA A 182 -3.15 9.98 -5.25
C ALA A 182 -3.39 11.11 -6.26
N TYR A 183 -2.42 11.37 -7.15
CA TYR A 183 -2.59 12.30 -8.26
C TYR A 183 -3.68 11.81 -9.21
N ALA A 184 -3.67 10.53 -9.58
CA ALA A 184 -4.72 9.92 -10.37
C ALA A 184 -6.11 10.09 -9.72
N GLY A 185 -6.22 9.80 -8.42
CA GLY A 185 -7.46 10.02 -7.66
C GLY A 185 -7.91 11.48 -7.61
N SER A 186 -6.97 12.43 -7.52
CA SER A 186 -7.32 13.86 -7.56
C SER A 186 -7.89 14.32 -8.91
N ARG A 187 -7.65 13.53 -9.97
CA ARG A 187 -8.14 13.74 -11.34
C ARG A 187 -9.30 12.83 -11.71
N LEU A 188 -9.87 12.08 -10.76
CA LEU A 188 -10.91 11.08 -11.04
C LEU A 188 -12.17 11.66 -11.72
N VAL A 189 -12.46 12.95 -11.51
CA VAL A 189 -13.58 13.64 -12.17
C VAL A 189 -13.32 13.94 -13.66
N THR A 190 -12.06 13.96 -14.10
CA THR A 190 -11.73 14.13 -15.53
C THR A 190 -11.62 12.82 -16.29
N LEU A 191 -11.77 11.67 -15.63
CA LEU A 191 -11.75 10.35 -16.26
C LEU A 191 -13.14 10.05 -16.81
N GLU A 192 -13.28 9.39 -17.96
CA GLU A 192 -14.60 9.04 -18.53
C GLU A 192 -15.07 7.67 -18.04
N SER A 193 -14.14 6.75 -17.77
CA SER A 193 -14.42 5.40 -17.30
C SER A 193 -13.56 4.99 -16.09
N PRO A 194 -14.00 4.00 -15.28
CA PRO A 194 -13.16 3.38 -14.25
C PRO A 194 -11.88 2.74 -14.82
N GLY A 195 -11.87 2.35 -16.09
CA GLY A 195 -10.70 1.79 -16.78
C GLY A 195 -9.57 2.82 -16.97
N ASP A 196 -9.91 4.11 -17.02
CA ASP A 196 -8.94 5.20 -17.23
C ASP A 196 -8.07 5.45 -16.00
N ILE A 197 -8.43 4.87 -14.85
CA ILE A 197 -7.58 4.80 -13.66
C ILE A 197 -6.28 4.03 -13.97
N VAL A 198 -6.33 3.07 -14.88
CA VAL A 198 -5.15 2.37 -15.42
C VAL A 198 -4.77 3.01 -16.76
N SER A 199 -4.75 4.35 -16.80
CA SER A 199 -4.36 5.07 -18.03
C SER A 199 -2.92 4.75 -18.43
N PRO A 200 -2.60 4.83 -19.73
CA PRO A 200 -1.24 4.73 -20.22
C PRO A 200 -0.27 5.68 -19.50
N GLY A 201 -0.73 6.85 -19.06
CA GLY A 201 0.07 7.81 -18.30
C GLY A 201 0.46 7.32 -16.90
N ILE A 202 -0.45 6.65 -16.19
CA ILE A 202 -0.17 6.06 -14.86
C ILE A 202 0.75 4.84 -15.02
N LEU A 203 0.47 3.98 -16.00
CA LEU A 203 1.35 2.86 -16.32
C LEU A 203 2.75 3.32 -16.70
N LEU A 204 2.87 4.38 -17.50
CA LEU A 204 4.14 4.98 -17.87
C LEU A 204 4.84 5.59 -16.64
N ALA A 205 4.14 6.31 -15.79
CA ALA A 205 4.71 6.87 -14.56
C ALA A 205 5.24 5.77 -13.63
N LEU A 206 4.50 4.67 -13.46
CA LEU A 206 4.93 3.50 -12.70
C LEU A 206 6.10 2.77 -13.35
N ALA A 207 6.12 2.67 -14.68
CA ALA A 207 7.22 2.08 -15.43
C ALA A 207 8.50 2.93 -15.30
N LEU A 208 8.40 4.26 -15.42
CA LEU A 208 9.50 5.20 -15.22
C LEU A 208 10.01 5.16 -13.78
N LEU A 209 9.11 5.02 -12.80
CA LEU A 209 9.49 4.84 -11.39
C LEU A 209 10.29 3.54 -11.20
N GLY A 210 9.81 2.44 -11.79
CA GLY A 210 10.51 1.16 -11.77
C GLY A 210 11.88 1.21 -12.46
N LEU A 211 11.99 1.91 -13.60
CA LEU A 211 13.24 2.14 -14.31
C LEU A 211 14.22 2.97 -13.47
N LEU A 212 13.75 4.05 -12.84
CA LEU A 212 14.57 4.88 -11.96
C LEU A 212 15.10 4.08 -10.77
N ALA A 213 14.26 3.24 -10.17
CA ALA A 213 14.65 2.35 -9.08
C ALA A 213 15.65 1.28 -9.50
N ALA A 214 15.56 0.80 -10.74
CA ALA A 214 16.48 -0.20 -11.31
C ALA A 214 17.78 0.41 -11.84
N LEU A 215 17.83 1.74 -12.05
CA LEU A 215 18.97 2.43 -12.65
C LEU A 215 20.31 2.14 -11.96
N PRO A 216 20.42 2.16 -10.61
CA PRO A 216 21.70 1.87 -9.95
C PRO A 216 22.19 0.44 -10.23
N ALA A 217 21.28 -0.53 -10.18
CA ALA A 217 21.60 -1.94 -10.45
C ALA A 217 21.99 -2.17 -11.92
N ILE A 218 21.33 -1.50 -12.86
CA ILE A 218 21.66 -1.55 -14.29
C ILE A 218 23.06 -0.97 -14.53
N VAL A 219 23.36 0.20 -13.96
CA VAL A 219 24.67 0.86 -14.10
C VAL A 219 25.80 -0.01 -13.54
N GLU A 220 25.60 -0.63 -12.38
CA GLU A 220 26.60 -1.52 -11.79
C GLU A 220 26.86 -2.76 -12.65
N LYS A 221 25.78 -3.36 -13.20
CA LYS A 221 25.89 -4.53 -14.08
C LYS A 221 26.59 -4.20 -15.40
N LEU A 222 26.38 -2.99 -15.93
CA LEU A 222 27.07 -2.51 -17.14
C LEU A 222 28.54 -2.19 -16.87
N ARG A 223 28.87 -1.67 -15.68
CA ARG A 223 30.26 -1.42 -15.25
C ARG A 223 31.05 -2.72 -15.04
N LYS A 224 30.44 -3.77 -14.48
CA LYS A 224 31.07 -5.09 -14.30
C LYS A 224 31.24 -5.91 -15.59
N ARG A 225 30.63 -5.47 -16.70
CA ARG A 225 30.76 -6.09 -18.03
C ARG A 225 31.82 -5.43 -18.92
N LYS A 226 32.37 -4.28 -18.50
CA LYS A 226 33.55 -3.64 -19.11
C LYS A 226 34.79 -4.01 -18.31
#